data_AF-A0A2A3IWK5-F1
#
_entry.id   AF-A0A2A3IWK5-F1
#
_cell.length_a   1.000
_cell.length_b   1.000
_cell.length_c   1.000
_cell.angle_alpha   90.00
_cell.angle_beta   90.00
_cell.angle_gamma   90.00
#
_symmetry.space_group_name_H-M   'P 1'
#
loop_
_entity.id
_entity.type
_entity.pdbx_description
1 polymer ?
#
loop_
_entity_poly.entity_id
_entity_poly.type
_entity_poly.pdbx_seq_one_letter_code
_entity_poly.pdbx_strand_id
1 'polypeptide(L)'
;MTAYGAPLLENVTGARQELTVVLPVRLLRLPNWPEGPFPFELGSRRTDTQTRATYFAPASARALYGAPGRPRRWHLPLDVKRDGLHLLGMELLHAATARNPEHALAVLHLSVDRPLLPVLRALAGRRPAPANEPLSGPFDPAGLLAGIADVRGPDTSFAMGRPYSIAFMTPTQQHTPALRTGPEGALCATADRWLWQLASRSTPEDFPLPPETAGEQLKDTVRISADWSALVLRQGAAFLGHRPDTGAGDFFEFGALHSRTVYLDALLLGSLQRDHIDELTDELSEVFNSSRLARRVAMLERNIAVFRSTYWRQHLTAHGAANDLLLAFQNQHRLPTRFNEILAEAADYSRLVQTQESQQISGALGVLTILGLPLGTALSILQVLGDNSLAHLLTALGLSIAATAAALTTRYGRLVLSSLRGGNDKT
;
A
#
# COMPACT_ATOMS: atom_id res chain seq x y z
N MET A 1 17.67 -32.06 20.63
CA MET A 1 16.29 -32.57 20.73
C MET A 1 15.63 -31.87 21.90
N THR A 2 14.47 -31.24 21.71
CA THR A 2 13.62 -30.76 22.82
C THR A 2 12.42 -31.69 22.97
N ALA A 3 11.72 -31.58 24.11
CA ALA A 3 10.82 -32.55 24.75
C ALA A 3 9.66 -33.18 23.94
N TYR A 4 9.55 -32.93 22.62
CA TYR A 4 8.53 -33.50 21.73
C TYR A 4 9.06 -34.03 20.38
N GLY A 5 10.37 -34.30 20.25
CA GLY A 5 10.92 -35.06 19.11
C GLY A 5 10.96 -34.37 17.73
N ALA A 6 10.35 -33.21 17.55
CA ALA A 6 10.43 -32.43 16.31
C ALA A 6 11.75 -31.63 16.22
N PRO A 7 12.40 -31.55 15.04
CA PRO A 7 13.63 -30.78 14.89
C PRO A 7 13.36 -29.26 15.01
N LEU A 8 14.34 -28.54 15.55
CA LEU A 8 14.30 -27.08 15.62
C LEU A 8 14.55 -26.52 14.21
N LEU A 9 13.60 -25.73 13.69
CA LEU A 9 13.65 -25.19 12.32
C LEU A 9 14.94 -24.41 12.01
N GLU A 10 15.59 -23.82 13.03
CA GLU A 10 16.87 -23.11 12.88
C GLU A 10 18.00 -23.95 12.29
N ASN A 11 17.93 -25.27 12.46
CA ASN A 11 18.94 -26.21 11.99
C ASN A 11 18.45 -27.06 10.81
N VAL A 12 17.23 -26.81 10.33
CA VAL A 12 16.60 -27.60 9.29
C VAL A 12 16.84 -26.93 7.94
N THR A 13 17.42 -27.70 7.02
CA THR A 13 17.51 -27.33 5.60
C THR A 13 16.42 -28.08 4.84
N GLY A 14 15.57 -27.34 4.13
CA GLY A 14 14.52 -27.91 3.28
C GLY A 14 15.09 -28.62 2.05
N ALA A 15 14.27 -29.45 1.40
CA ALA A 15 14.63 -30.06 0.12
C ALA A 15 14.72 -29.00 -0.99
N ARG A 16 13.80 -28.03 -0.97
CA ARG A 16 13.81 -26.82 -1.79
C ARG A 16 13.60 -25.63 -0.88
N GLN A 17 14.44 -24.60 -1.03
CA GLN A 17 14.31 -23.36 -0.29
C GLN A 17 14.56 -22.17 -1.20
N GLU A 18 13.64 -21.22 -1.14
CA GLU A 18 13.67 -20.03 -1.96
C GLU A 18 13.36 -18.82 -1.09
N LEU A 19 13.98 -17.70 -1.44
CA LEU A 19 13.87 -16.46 -0.72
C LEU A 19 13.74 -15.32 -1.73
N THR A 20 12.62 -14.60 -1.66
CA THR A 20 12.48 -13.32 -2.33
C THR A 20 12.57 -12.20 -1.30
N VAL A 21 13.38 -11.18 -1.58
CA VAL A 21 13.56 -10.02 -0.71
C VAL A 21 13.05 -8.77 -1.42
N VAL A 22 12.13 -8.04 -0.80
CA VAL A 22 11.56 -6.79 -1.31
C VAL A 22 12.06 -5.61 -0.48
N LEU A 23 12.64 -4.62 -1.13
CA LEU A 23 13.27 -3.45 -0.53
C LEU A 23 12.66 -2.16 -1.10
N PRO A 24 12.28 -1.18 -0.29
CA PRO A 24 11.95 0.15 -0.79
C PRO A 24 13.23 0.86 -1.25
N VAL A 25 13.17 1.45 -2.44
CA VAL A 25 14.29 2.19 -3.05
C VAL A 25 13.80 3.48 -3.69
N ARG A 26 14.71 4.42 -3.90
CA ARG A 26 14.46 5.67 -4.59
C ARG A 26 15.14 5.64 -5.96
N LEU A 27 14.36 5.68 -7.04
CA LEU A 27 14.89 5.72 -8.40
C LEU A 27 15.65 7.03 -8.64
N LEU A 28 16.87 6.92 -9.14
CA LEU A 28 17.65 8.03 -9.66
C LEU A 28 17.38 8.23 -11.16
N ARG A 29 17.15 7.12 -11.86
CA ARG A 29 16.77 7.08 -13.28
C ARG A 29 16.06 5.77 -13.59
N LEU A 30 15.37 5.74 -14.73
CA LEU A 30 14.83 4.48 -15.24
C LEU A 30 15.98 3.56 -15.66
N PRO A 31 15.94 2.27 -15.28
CA PRO A 31 16.99 1.34 -15.67
C PRO A 31 16.91 1.05 -17.17
N ASN A 32 18.06 0.83 -17.80
CA ASN A 32 18.13 0.34 -19.18
C ASN A 32 18.10 -1.20 -19.21
N TRP A 33 17.21 -1.79 -18.42
CA TRP A 33 17.05 -3.23 -18.27
C TRP A 33 15.89 -3.72 -19.13
N PRO A 34 15.81 -5.02 -19.44
CA PRO A 34 14.63 -5.61 -20.04
C PRO A 34 13.34 -5.28 -19.26
N GLU A 35 12.30 -4.88 -20.00
CA GLU A 35 10.99 -4.57 -19.45
C GLU A 35 10.27 -5.85 -18.97
N GLY A 36 9.43 -5.70 -17.96
CA GLY A 36 8.68 -6.79 -17.33
C GLY A 36 9.37 -7.38 -16.11
N PRO A 37 8.67 -8.27 -15.38
CA PRO A 37 9.23 -8.93 -14.22
C PRO A 37 10.24 -10.01 -14.64
N PHE A 38 10.98 -10.57 -13.69
CA PHE A 38 11.96 -11.61 -13.97
C PHE A 38 11.24 -12.86 -14.50
N PRO A 39 11.61 -13.37 -15.69
CA PRO A 39 10.99 -14.54 -16.26
C PRO A 39 11.60 -15.81 -15.63
N PHE A 40 10.78 -16.60 -14.96
CA PHE A 40 11.14 -17.95 -14.55
C PHE A 40 10.60 -18.96 -15.56
N GLU A 41 11.34 -20.04 -15.75
CA GLU A 41 11.01 -21.10 -16.70
C GLU A 41 10.85 -22.44 -15.97
N LEU A 42 9.80 -23.18 -16.31
CA LEU A 42 9.54 -24.52 -15.82
C LEU A 42 8.97 -25.37 -16.95
N GLY A 43 9.80 -26.23 -17.54
CA GLY A 43 9.45 -26.99 -18.74
C GLY A 43 9.10 -26.05 -19.90
N SER A 44 7.89 -26.17 -20.45
CA SER A 44 7.38 -25.29 -21.51
C SER A 44 6.75 -23.98 -21.00
N ARG A 45 6.65 -23.78 -19.67
CA ARG A 45 6.02 -22.60 -19.08
C ARG A 45 7.07 -21.52 -18.82
N ARG A 46 6.78 -20.30 -19.27
CA ARG A 46 7.55 -19.10 -18.97
C ARG A 46 6.66 -18.08 -18.27
N THR A 47 7.07 -17.55 -17.13
CA THR A 47 6.28 -16.61 -16.34
C THR A 47 6.73 -15.17 -16.59
N ASP A 48 6.43 -14.67 -17.78
CA ASP A 48 6.68 -13.29 -18.18
C ASP A 48 5.46 -12.38 -17.94
N THR A 49 5.55 -11.10 -18.35
CA THR A 49 4.46 -10.13 -18.25
C THR A 49 3.17 -10.65 -18.90
N GLN A 50 3.26 -11.24 -20.10
CA GLN A 50 2.09 -11.69 -20.85
C GLN A 50 1.35 -12.78 -20.07
N THR A 51 2.09 -13.78 -19.59
CA THR A 51 1.52 -14.90 -18.84
C THR A 51 0.98 -14.44 -17.49
N ARG A 52 1.76 -13.68 -16.72
CA ARG A 52 1.38 -13.25 -15.37
C ARG A 52 0.20 -12.27 -15.38
N ALA A 53 0.08 -11.40 -16.39
CA ALA A 53 -1.04 -10.48 -16.51
C ALA A 53 -2.40 -11.18 -16.59
N THR A 54 -2.47 -12.42 -17.10
CA THR A 54 -3.73 -13.20 -17.17
C THR A 54 -4.30 -13.56 -15.80
N TYR A 55 -3.48 -13.54 -14.74
CA TYR A 55 -3.91 -13.84 -13.38
C TYR A 55 -4.60 -12.66 -12.70
N PHE A 56 -4.49 -11.46 -13.26
CA PHE A 56 -4.91 -10.21 -12.64
C PHE A 56 -5.97 -9.49 -13.48
N ALA A 57 -6.83 -8.74 -12.80
CA ALA A 57 -7.69 -7.78 -13.49
C ALA A 57 -6.84 -6.77 -14.28
N PRO A 58 -7.29 -6.27 -15.45
CA PRO A 58 -6.48 -5.40 -16.30
C PRO A 58 -5.92 -4.15 -15.61
N ALA A 59 -6.63 -3.59 -14.64
CA ALA A 59 -6.16 -2.45 -13.85
C ALA A 59 -4.97 -2.81 -12.95
N SER A 60 -5.06 -3.93 -12.23
CA SER A 60 -3.99 -4.47 -11.39
C SER A 60 -2.76 -4.87 -12.23
N ALA A 61 -2.96 -5.49 -13.39
CA ALA A 61 -1.89 -5.81 -14.31
C ALA A 61 -1.15 -4.54 -14.78
N ARG A 62 -1.88 -3.48 -15.12
CA ARG A 62 -1.25 -2.19 -15.47
C ARG A 62 -0.52 -1.55 -14.30
N ALA A 63 -1.02 -1.70 -13.08
CA ALA A 63 -0.33 -1.21 -11.88
C ALA A 63 1.02 -1.91 -11.65
N LEU A 64 1.07 -3.23 -11.89
CA LEU A 64 2.25 -4.07 -11.65
C LEU A 64 3.26 -4.07 -12.80
N TYR A 65 2.81 -4.02 -14.06
CA TYR A 65 3.66 -4.19 -15.23
C TYR A 65 3.79 -2.93 -16.08
N GLY A 66 2.85 -1.99 -15.95
CA GLY A 66 2.76 -0.79 -16.77
C GLY A 66 1.85 -0.95 -17.98
N ALA A 67 2.00 -0.04 -18.93
CA ALA A 67 1.28 -0.05 -20.21
C ALA A 67 2.30 0.05 -21.37
N PRO A 68 1.91 -0.29 -22.62
CA PRO A 68 2.80 -0.12 -23.76
C PRO A 68 3.38 1.30 -23.83
N GLY A 69 4.71 1.41 -23.92
CA GLY A 69 5.45 2.68 -23.91
C GLY A 69 5.57 3.36 -22.54
N ARG A 70 5.05 2.74 -21.47
CA ARG A 70 5.15 3.19 -20.08
C ARG A 70 5.34 1.99 -19.15
N PRO A 71 6.49 1.28 -19.25
CA PRO A 71 6.79 0.16 -18.36
C PRO A 71 6.86 0.62 -16.92
N ARG A 72 6.44 -0.26 -16.00
CA ARG A 72 6.60 -0.04 -14.55
C ARG A 72 7.50 -1.06 -13.89
N ARG A 73 7.94 -2.08 -14.62
CA ARG A 73 8.73 -3.15 -14.07
C ARG A 73 9.84 -3.53 -15.02
N TRP A 74 11.01 -3.81 -14.46
CA TRP A 74 12.17 -4.26 -15.20
C TRP A 74 12.86 -5.38 -14.42
N HIS A 75 13.70 -6.14 -15.11
CA HIS A 75 14.47 -7.21 -14.48
C HIS A 75 15.90 -7.27 -14.96
N LEU A 76 16.79 -7.74 -14.09
CA LEU A 76 18.19 -7.99 -14.40
C LEU A 76 18.55 -9.43 -13.98
N PRO A 77 18.86 -10.32 -14.93
CA PRO A 77 19.41 -11.63 -14.63
C PRO A 77 20.80 -11.53 -14.02
N LEU A 78 21.03 -12.36 -13.02
CA LEU A 78 22.30 -12.45 -12.29
C LEU A 78 22.62 -13.92 -12.06
N ASP A 79 23.89 -14.20 -11.79
CA ASP A 79 24.32 -15.53 -11.37
C ASP A 79 25.43 -15.38 -10.34
N VAL A 80 25.04 -15.05 -9.11
CA VAL A 80 25.98 -14.74 -8.03
C VAL A 80 25.75 -15.70 -6.86
N LYS A 81 26.79 -16.45 -6.48
CA LYS A 81 26.73 -17.46 -5.41
C LYS A 81 27.72 -17.13 -4.31
N ARG A 82 27.27 -17.20 -3.06
CA ARG A 82 28.11 -17.01 -1.88
C ARG A 82 27.43 -17.57 -0.63
N ASP A 83 28.18 -18.30 0.19
CA ASP A 83 27.79 -18.74 1.53
C ASP A 83 26.42 -19.47 1.60
N GLY A 84 26.12 -20.29 0.58
CA GLY A 84 24.86 -21.05 0.48
C GLY A 84 23.65 -20.21 0.03
N LEU A 85 23.89 -19.01 -0.50
CA LEU A 85 22.90 -18.18 -1.17
C LEU A 85 23.25 -18.05 -2.66
N HIS A 86 22.26 -18.09 -3.52
CA HIS A 86 22.41 -17.89 -4.96
C HIS A 86 21.39 -16.87 -5.44
N LEU A 87 21.86 -15.67 -5.83
CA LEU A 87 21.06 -14.62 -6.43
C LEU A 87 20.89 -14.91 -7.93
N LEU A 88 19.65 -15.22 -8.32
CA LEU A 88 19.24 -15.59 -9.67
C LEU A 88 18.96 -14.36 -10.56
N GLY A 89 18.61 -13.26 -9.92
CA GLY A 89 18.21 -12.05 -10.60
C GLY A 89 17.52 -11.08 -9.65
N MET A 90 17.31 -9.87 -10.15
CA MET A 90 16.56 -8.86 -9.45
C MET A 90 15.51 -8.21 -10.36
N GLU A 91 14.54 -7.57 -9.75
CA GLU A 91 13.54 -6.76 -10.42
C GLU A 91 13.48 -5.37 -9.79
N LEU A 92 12.98 -4.42 -10.56
CA LEU A 92 12.66 -3.08 -10.11
C LEU A 92 11.23 -2.78 -10.50
N LEU A 93 10.38 -2.46 -9.53
CA LEU A 93 8.99 -2.06 -9.72
C LEU A 93 8.85 -0.58 -9.36
N HIS A 94 8.52 0.26 -10.34
CA HIS A 94 8.19 1.66 -10.12
C HIS A 94 6.85 1.77 -9.37
N ALA A 95 6.95 2.21 -8.12
CA ALA A 95 5.86 2.27 -7.15
C ALA A 95 5.45 3.72 -6.87
N ALA A 96 5.55 4.59 -7.88
CA ALA A 96 5.36 6.02 -7.74
C ALA A 96 4.01 6.37 -7.09
N THR A 97 4.06 7.28 -6.13
CA THR A 97 2.89 7.98 -5.58
C THR A 97 2.95 9.45 -5.98
N ALA A 98 1.89 10.23 -5.76
CA ALA A 98 1.88 11.65 -6.14
C ALA A 98 2.97 12.47 -5.42
N ARG A 99 3.20 12.19 -4.14
CA ARG A 99 4.22 12.79 -3.26
C ARG A 99 5.60 12.18 -3.48
N ASN A 100 5.67 10.89 -3.82
CA ASN A 100 6.93 10.17 -4.00
C ASN A 100 7.04 9.62 -5.44
N PRO A 101 7.32 10.48 -6.44
CA PRO A 101 7.38 10.06 -7.85
C PRO A 101 8.55 9.11 -8.14
N GLU A 102 9.59 9.14 -7.32
CA GLU A 102 10.79 8.32 -7.45
C GLU A 102 10.72 7.03 -6.62
N HIS A 103 9.61 6.77 -5.91
CA HIS A 103 9.48 5.55 -5.11
C HIS A 103 9.42 4.29 -5.97
N ALA A 104 10.18 3.27 -5.58
CA ALA A 104 10.20 1.97 -6.22
C ALA A 104 10.46 0.85 -5.22
N LEU A 105 10.23 -0.38 -5.66
CA LEU A 105 10.53 -1.60 -4.93
C LEU A 105 11.59 -2.38 -5.72
N ALA A 106 12.72 -2.68 -5.09
CA ALA A 106 13.67 -3.65 -5.60
C ALA A 106 13.32 -5.04 -5.07
N VAL A 107 13.37 -6.06 -5.94
CA VAL A 107 13.04 -7.44 -5.60
C VAL A 107 14.24 -8.31 -5.94
N LEU A 108 14.82 -9.01 -4.96
CA LEU A 108 15.92 -9.95 -5.16
C LEU A 108 15.39 -11.38 -5.06
N HIS A 109 15.76 -12.23 -6.01
CA HIS A 109 15.33 -13.62 -6.07
C HIS A 109 16.50 -14.56 -5.77
N LEU A 110 16.40 -15.30 -4.67
CA LEU A 110 17.46 -16.19 -4.20
C LEU A 110 16.99 -17.64 -4.05
N SER A 111 17.87 -18.59 -4.35
CA SER A 111 17.82 -19.94 -3.77
C SER A 111 18.77 -20.05 -2.58
N VAL A 112 18.44 -20.96 -1.64
CA VAL A 112 19.12 -21.08 -0.35
C VAL A 112 19.48 -22.54 -0.04
N ASP A 113 20.77 -22.83 0.09
CA ASP A 113 21.31 -24.18 0.31
C ASP A 113 21.73 -24.44 1.77
N ARG A 114 21.26 -23.58 2.69
CA ARG A 114 21.51 -23.65 4.14
C ARG A 114 20.20 -23.43 4.91
N PRO A 115 20.12 -23.62 6.24
CA PRO A 115 18.88 -23.39 6.97
C PRO A 115 18.30 -22.00 6.70
N LEU A 116 17.03 -21.94 6.29
CA LEU A 116 16.40 -20.71 5.83
C LEU A 116 16.07 -19.74 6.98
N LEU A 117 15.64 -20.25 8.13
CA LEU A 117 15.22 -19.41 9.26
C LEU A 117 16.34 -18.48 9.79
N PRO A 118 17.61 -18.92 9.96
CA PRO A 118 18.70 -18.01 10.31
C PRO A 118 18.91 -16.86 9.30
N VAL A 119 18.75 -17.13 7.99
CA VAL A 119 18.86 -16.09 6.94
C VAL A 119 17.75 -15.06 7.11
N LEU A 120 16.51 -15.51 7.33
CA LEU A 120 15.36 -14.63 7.55
C LEU A 120 15.50 -13.80 8.82
N ARG A 121 16.00 -14.39 9.91
CA ARG A 121 16.27 -13.67 11.17
C ARG A 121 17.33 -12.59 10.97
N ALA A 122 18.41 -12.89 10.23
CA ALA A 122 19.44 -11.91 9.91
C ALA A 122 18.89 -10.74 9.05
N LEU A 123 18.04 -11.01 8.06
CA LEU A 123 17.33 -9.96 7.30
C LEU A 123 16.42 -9.10 8.18
N ALA A 124 15.80 -9.71 9.18
CA ALA A 124 15.02 -9.03 10.20
C ALA A 124 15.89 -8.30 11.24
N GLY A 125 17.23 -8.26 11.05
CA GLY A 125 18.24 -7.77 11.99
C GLY A 125 18.15 -8.38 13.38
N ARG A 126 17.62 -9.60 13.48
CA ARG A 126 17.60 -10.41 14.69
C ARG A 126 18.84 -11.30 14.65
N ARG A 127 19.84 -10.92 15.44
CA ARG A 127 21.14 -11.59 15.59
C ARG A 127 21.77 -12.10 14.28
N PRO A 128 22.59 -11.28 13.62
CA PRO A 128 23.76 -11.77 12.94
C PRO A 128 25.00 -11.56 13.83
N ALA A 129 25.86 -12.58 13.93
CA ALA A 129 27.28 -12.25 13.98
C ALA A 129 27.61 -11.52 12.66
N PRO A 130 28.43 -10.44 12.65
CA PRO A 130 28.67 -9.61 11.46
C PRO A 130 29.07 -10.39 10.20
N ALA A 131 29.71 -11.55 10.37
CA ALA A 131 30.12 -12.44 9.29
C ALA A 131 28.97 -13.14 8.52
N ASN A 132 27.72 -13.05 9.00
CA ASN A 132 26.57 -13.79 8.44
C ASN A 132 25.46 -12.89 7.87
N GLU A 133 25.75 -11.61 7.60
CA GLU A 133 24.77 -10.69 7.03
C GLU A 133 24.45 -11.04 5.55
N PRO A 134 23.20 -11.44 5.22
CA PRO A 134 22.88 -12.03 3.92
C PRO A 134 22.87 -11.04 2.75
N LEU A 135 22.68 -9.75 3.01
CA LEU A 135 22.66 -8.68 2.01
C LEU A 135 23.95 -7.85 2.05
N SER A 136 25.10 -8.53 2.09
CA SER A 136 26.42 -7.91 2.15
C SER A 136 27.32 -8.38 1.01
N GLY A 137 28.38 -7.63 0.74
CA GLY A 137 29.34 -7.92 -0.33
C GLY A 137 28.66 -7.98 -1.70
N PRO A 138 28.72 -9.10 -2.44
CA PRO A 138 28.15 -9.18 -3.79
C PRO A 138 26.61 -9.19 -3.79
N PHE A 139 25.97 -9.35 -2.62
CA PHE A 139 24.53 -9.23 -2.45
C PHE A 139 24.08 -7.88 -1.88
N ASP A 140 25.01 -6.94 -1.66
CA ASP A 140 24.70 -5.61 -1.15
C ASP A 140 23.78 -4.86 -2.13
N PRO A 141 22.53 -4.54 -1.76
CA PRO A 141 21.60 -3.85 -2.62
C PRO A 141 22.11 -2.47 -3.08
N ALA A 142 22.94 -1.79 -2.28
CA ALA A 142 23.50 -0.49 -2.67
C ALA A 142 24.51 -0.64 -3.82
N GLY A 143 25.35 -1.68 -3.78
CA GLY A 143 26.26 -2.01 -4.88
C GLY A 143 25.53 -2.52 -6.12
N LEU A 144 24.52 -3.37 -5.93
CA LEU A 144 23.71 -3.95 -7.01
C LEU A 144 22.88 -2.91 -7.78
N LEU A 145 22.41 -1.86 -7.10
CA LEU A 145 21.58 -0.79 -7.68
C LEU A 145 22.36 0.48 -7.99
N ALA A 146 23.70 0.43 -7.91
CA ALA A 146 24.57 1.58 -8.07
C ALA A 146 24.26 2.38 -9.35
N GLY A 147 23.98 3.67 -9.19
CA GLY A 147 23.65 4.57 -10.29
C GLY A 147 22.28 4.34 -10.93
N ILE A 148 21.42 3.50 -10.36
CA ILE A 148 20.03 3.28 -10.81
C ILE A 148 19.05 3.72 -9.71
N ALA A 149 19.28 3.27 -8.48
CA ALA A 149 18.43 3.59 -7.34
C ALA A 149 19.24 3.66 -6.04
N ASP A 150 18.83 4.54 -5.16
CA ASP A 150 19.33 4.60 -3.79
C ASP A 150 18.49 3.68 -2.90
N VAL A 151 19.17 2.81 -2.17
CA VAL A 151 18.55 2.06 -1.07
C VAL A 151 18.32 3.06 0.05
N ARG A 152 17.05 3.39 0.33
CA ARG A 152 16.74 4.41 1.35
C ARG A 152 17.34 4.00 2.69
N GLY A 153 18.14 4.89 3.27
CA GLY A 153 18.72 4.73 4.61
C GLY A 153 17.69 4.82 5.75
N PRO A 154 18.11 4.54 6.99
CA PRO A 154 17.27 4.32 8.18
C PRO A 154 16.55 5.56 8.75
N ASP A 155 16.49 6.69 8.04
CA ASP A 155 15.74 7.89 8.46
C ASP A 155 14.22 7.74 8.32
N THR A 156 13.75 6.56 7.92
CA THR A 156 12.34 6.17 7.98
C THR A 156 12.11 5.32 9.23
N SER A 157 11.01 5.61 9.94
CA SER A 157 10.55 4.86 11.13
C SER A 157 10.89 3.37 11.05
N PHE A 158 11.38 2.79 12.15
CA PHE A 158 11.91 1.42 12.30
C PHE A 158 11.05 0.29 11.68
N ALA A 159 9.77 0.57 11.38
CA ALA A 159 8.82 -0.33 10.71
C ALA A 159 8.89 -0.31 9.16
N MET A 160 9.51 0.69 8.52
CA MET A 160 9.52 0.88 7.05
C MET A 160 10.89 0.69 6.39
N GLY A 161 11.98 0.65 7.16
CA GLY A 161 13.35 0.50 6.62
C GLY A 161 13.83 -0.94 6.43
N ARG A 162 13.07 -1.96 6.89
CA ARG A 162 13.52 -3.36 6.85
C ARG A 162 12.98 -4.08 5.60
N PRO A 163 13.78 -4.98 4.98
CA PRO A 163 13.32 -5.77 3.84
C PRO A 163 12.09 -6.61 4.21
N TYR A 164 11.13 -6.72 3.29
CA TYR A 164 10.04 -7.70 3.38
C TYR A 164 10.50 -9.00 2.72
N SER A 165 10.45 -10.12 3.44
CA SER A 165 10.92 -11.41 2.91
C SER A 165 9.76 -12.33 2.57
N ILE A 166 9.86 -13.05 1.47
CA ILE A 166 8.95 -14.12 1.08
C ILE A 166 9.77 -15.40 1.05
N ALA A 167 9.46 -16.32 1.97
CA ALA A 167 10.15 -17.59 2.13
C ALA A 167 9.34 -18.71 1.51
N PHE A 168 9.97 -19.62 0.78
CA PHE A 168 9.36 -20.88 0.37
C PHE A 168 10.25 -22.03 0.82
N MET A 169 9.67 -23.04 1.46
CA MET A 169 10.41 -24.19 1.97
C MET A 169 9.59 -25.47 1.80
N THR A 170 10.24 -26.53 1.31
CA THR A 170 9.67 -27.88 1.30
C THR A 170 10.45 -28.82 2.22
N PRO A 171 9.78 -29.76 2.88
CA PRO A 171 10.44 -30.70 3.77
C PRO A 171 11.11 -31.82 2.97
N THR A 172 12.22 -32.33 3.49
CA THR A 172 12.77 -33.62 3.06
C THR A 172 11.94 -34.76 3.66
N GLN A 173 12.15 -35.99 3.19
CA GLN A 173 11.51 -37.18 3.79
C GLN A 173 11.77 -37.31 5.30
N GLN A 174 12.94 -36.89 5.77
CA GLN A 174 13.31 -36.91 7.18
C GLN A 174 12.50 -35.91 8.02
N HIS A 175 12.08 -34.79 7.43
CA HIS A 175 11.37 -33.72 8.14
C HIS A 175 9.84 -33.88 8.10
N THR A 176 9.29 -34.66 7.15
CA THR A 176 7.85 -34.85 6.99
C THR A 176 7.12 -35.34 8.24
N PRO A 177 7.64 -36.27 9.06
CA PRO A 177 6.96 -36.70 10.29
C PRO A 177 6.72 -35.58 11.30
N ALA A 178 7.46 -34.47 11.21
CA ALA A 178 7.22 -33.29 12.04
C ALA A 178 6.04 -32.43 11.54
N LEU A 179 5.60 -32.63 10.29
CA LEU A 179 4.59 -31.80 9.64
C LEU A 179 3.26 -32.53 9.43
N ARG A 180 3.31 -33.83 9.18
CA ARG A 180 2.15 -34.70 9.03
C ARG A 180 2.26 -35.94 9.91
N THR A 181 1.18 -36.27 10.61
CA THR A 181 1.10 -37.44 11.50
C THR A 181 -0.18 -38.23 11.28
N GLY A 182 -0.15 -39.52 11.64
CA GLY A 182 -1.30 -40.41 11.57
C GLY A 182 -1.53 -41.03 10.20
N PRO A 183 -2.43 -42.03 10.10
CA PRO A 183 -2.67 -42.81 8.88
C PRO A 183 -3.27 -41.96 7.74
N GLU A 184 -4.06 -40.95 8.07
CA GLU A 184 -4.64 -39.99 7.12
C GLU A 184 -3.68 -38.82 6.81
N GLY A 185 -2.52 -38.78 7.47
CA GLY A 185 -1.50 -37.74 7.29
C GLY A 185 -1.95 -36.35 7.75
N ALA A 186 -2.75 -36.23 8.81
CA ALA A 186 -3.25 -34.94 9.29
C ALA A 186 -2.11 -33.93 9.58
N LEU A 187 -2.38 -32.64 9.33
CA LEU A 187 -1.42 -31.56 9.57
C LEU A 187 -1.22 -31.33 11.07
N CYS A 188 0.04 -31.26 11.51
CA CYS A 188 0.38 -31.06 12.92
C CYS A 188 0.51 -29.58 13.28
N ALA A 189 0.34 -29.24 14.55
CA ALA A 189 0.60 -27.89 15.08
C ALA A 189 2.06 -27.41 14.84
N THR A 190 3.01 -28.34 14.71
CA THR A 190 4.40 -28.04 14.36
C THR A 190 4.52 -27.43 12.96
N ALA A 191 3.69 -27.83 11.99
CA ALA A 191 3.70 -27.25 10.65
C ALA A 191 3.32 -25.77 10.69
N ASP A 192 2.27 -25.43 11.45
CA ASP A 192 1.85 -24.05 11.61
C ASP A 192 2.88 -23.22 12.38
N ARG A 193 3.54 -23.82 13.38
CA ARG A 193 4.66 -23.19 14.08
C ARG A 193 5.82 -22.90 13.13
N TRP A 194 6.21 -23.84 12.28
CA TRP A 194 7.27 -23.62 11.30
C TRP A 194 6.88 -22.53 10.30
N LEU A 195 5.65 -22.58 9.79
CA LEU A 195 5.12 -21.56 8.88
C LEU A 195 5.15 -20.17 9.53
N TRP A 196 4.73 -20.06 10.79
CA TRP A 196 4.81 -18.81 11.56
C TRP A 196 6.25 -18.35 11.80
N GLN A 197 7.18 -19.24 12.13
CA GLN A 197 8.59 -18.89 12.34
C GLN A 197 9.23 -18.33 11.06
N LEU A 198 8.93 -18.94 9.91
CA LEU A 198 9.38 -18.45 8.60
C LEU A 198 8.76 -17.07 8.28
N ALA A 199 7.43 -16.92 8.38
CA ALA A 199 6.77 -15.67 8.03
C ALA A 199 7.12 -14.52 8.98
N SER A 200 7.21 -14.81 10.28
CA SER A 200 7.55 -13.82 11.32
C SER A 200 9.04 -13.53 11.38
N ARG A 201 9.87 -14.42 10.78
CA ARG A 201 11.34 -14.36 10.78
C ARG A 201 11.90 -14.43 12.20
N SER A 202 11.29 -15.28 13.02
CA SER A 202 11.48 -15.31 14.47
C SER A 202 11.53 -16.73 14.99
N THR A 203 12.12 -16.85 16.17
CA THR A 203 11.99 -18.01 17.04
C THR A 203 11.12 -17.68 18.26
N PRO A 204 10.68 -18.69 19.02
CA PRO A 204 10.06 -18.47 20.32
C PRO A 204 10.91 -17.65 21.30
N GLU A 205 12.23 -17.59 21.12
CA GLU A 205 13.11 -16.72 21.93
C GLU A 205 12.96 -15.24 21.57
N ASP A 206 12.73 -14.93 20.28
CA ASP A 206 12.54 -13.55 19.82
C ASP A 206 11.11 -13.06 20.13
N PHE A 207 10.13 -13.91 19.83
CA PHE A 207 8.71 -13.67 20.02
C PHE A 207 8.05 -14.98 20.45
N PRO A 208 7.76 -15.17 21.74
CA PRO A 208 7.03 -16.34 22.20
C PRO A 208 5.68 -16.42 21.50
N LEU A 209 5.29 -17.62 21.05
CA LEU A 209 3.95 -17.92 20.55
C LEU A 209 3.24 -18.80 21.59
N PRO A 210 2.55 -18.20 22.59
CA PRO A 210 1.86 -18.96 23.61
C PRO A 210 0.80 -19.87 22.98
N PRO A 211 0.71 -21.16 23.36
CA PRO A 211 -0.28 -22.10 22.82
C PRO A 211 -1.72 -21.56 22.87
N GLU A 212 -2.04 -20.77 23.90
CA GLU A 212 -3.35 -20.19 24.16
C GLU A 212 -3.76 -19.17 23.09
N THR A 213 -2.80 -18.46 22.49
CA THR A 213 -3.04 -17.43 21.46
C THR A 213 -2.58 -17.86 20.07
N ALA A 214 -1.91 -19.01 19.95
CA ALA A 214 -1.37 -19.50 18.70
C ALA A 214 -2.45 -19.64 17.63
N GLY A 215 -3.64 -20.15 17.99
CA GLY A 215 -4.77 -20.28 17.08
C GLY A 215 -5.20 -18.95 16.47
N GLU A 216 -5.25 -17.87 17.24
CA GLU A 216 -5.62 -16.54 16.74
C GLU A 216 -4.56 -15.95 15.82
N GLN A 217 -3.27 -16.15 16.13
CA GLN A 217 -2.17 -15.66 15.30
C GLN A 217 -2.02 -16.45 13.99
N LEU A 218 -2.55 -17.67 13.95
CA LEU A 218 -2.54 -18.57 12.80
C LEU A 218 -3.88 -18.62 12.04
N LYS A 219 -4.90 -17.89 12.49
CA LYS A 219 -6.27 -17.95 11.93
C LYS A 219 -6.32 -17.58 10.43
N ASP A 220 -5.42 -16.71 10.00
CA ASP A 220 -5.34 -16.20 8.62
C ASP A 220 -4.36 -17.03 7.75
N THR A 221 -4.06 -18.25 8.18
CA THR A 221 -3.24 -19.19 7.38
C THR A 221 -4.00 -19.60 6.13
N VAL A 222 -3.41 -19.33 4.97
CA VAL A 222 -3.96 -19.68 3.65
C VAL A 222 -3.59 -21.12 3.32
N ARG A 223 -4.58 -22.02 3.37
CA ARG A 223 -4.43 -23.43 2.98
C ARG A 223 -4.58 -23.58 1.46
N ILE A 224 -3.50 -23.36 0.71
CA ILE A 224 -3.51 -23.34 -0.76
C ILE A 224 -3.94 -24.69 -1.34
N SER A 225 -3.40 -25.79 -0.80
CA SER A 225 -3.86 -27.15 -1.09
C SER A 225 -3.55 -28.06 0.09
N ALA A 226 -3.81 -29.36 -0.04
CA ALA A 226 -3.35 -30.33 0.95
C ALA A 226 -1.82 -30.23 1.16
N ASP A 227 -1.05 -30.04 0.09
CA ASP A 227 0.39 -30.22 0.12
C ASP A 227 1.18 -29.02 0.64
N TRP A 228 0.55 -27.86 0.81
CA TRP A 228 1.24 -26.65 1.26
C TRP A 228 0.30 -25.55 1.76
N SER A 229 0.86 -24.66 2.56
CA SER A 229 0.17 -23.50 3.12
C SER A 229 1.04 -22.27 3.08
N ALA A 230 0.40 -21.12 3.21
CA ALA A 230 1.05 -19.83 3.29
C ALA A 230 0.55 -19.01 4.48
N LEU A 231 1.43 -18.16 5.01
CA LEU A 231 1.08 -17.19 6.03
C LEU A 231 1.70 -15.85 5.65
N VAL A 232 0.88 -14.79 5.70
CA VAL A 232 1.29 -13.42 5.38
C VAL A 232 1.27 -12.61 6.67
N LEU A 233 2.42 -12.09 7.07
CA LEU A 233 2.59 -11.21 8.22
C LEU A 233 3.13 -9.85 7.79
N ARG A 234 3.16 -8.90 8.73
CA ARG A 234 3.50 -7.48 8.45
C ARG A 234 4.89 -7.28 7.86
N GLN A 235 5.79 -8.22 8.15
CA GLN A 235 7.22 -8.12 7.88
C GLN A 235 7.73 -9.19 6.92
N GLY A 236 6.88 -10.15 6.55
CA GLY A 236 7.24 -11.23 5.66
C GLY A 236 6.07 -12.16 5.41
N ALA A 237 6.22 -12.99 4.39
CA ALA A 237 5.33 -14.09 4.08
C ALA A 237 6.14 -15.39 4.02
N ALA A 238 5.49 -16.51 4.28
CA ALA A 238 6.11 -17.82 4.09
C ALA A 238 5.15 -18.78 3.43
N PHE A 239 5.73 -19.74 2.71
CA PHE A 239 5.10 -20.89 2.09
C PHE A 239 5.81 -22.14 2.59
N LEU A 240 5.05 -23.11 3.10
CA LEU A 240 5.58 -24.35 3.64
C LEU A 240 4.90 -25.54 2.98
N GLY A 241 5.70 -26.42 2.38
CA GLY A 241 5.27 -27.74 1.93
C GLY A 241 5.04 -28.68 3.13
N HIS A 242 4.10 -29.61 2.98
CA HIS A 242 3.68 -30.52 4.06
C HIS A 242 4.01 -31.99 3.77
N ARG A 243 4.40 -32.31 2.54
CA ARG A 243 4.82 -33.65 2.11
C ARG A 243 6.27 -33.62 1.61
N PRO A 244 6.98 -34.75 1.56
CA PRO A 244 8.35 -34.78 1.05
C PRO A 244 8.38 -34.24 -0.38
N ASP A 245 9.38 -33.41 -0.66
CA ASP A 245 9.72 -33.00 -2.02
C ASP A 245 10.56 -34.09 -2.69
N THR A 246 10.09 -34.61 -3.82
CA THR A 246 10.78 -35.67 -4.57
C THR A 246 11.81 -35.13 -5.56
N GLY A 247 11.97 -33.80 -5.65
CA GLY A 247 12.98 -33.14 -6.47
C GLY A 247 12.43 -32.68 -7.81
N ALA A 248 13.18 -32.92 -8.89
CA ALA A 248 12.82 -32.47 -10.23
C ALA A 248 11.52 -33.13 -10.72
N GLY A 249 10.61 -32.33 -11.29
CA GLY A 249 9.29 -32.78 -11.74
C GLY A 249 8.23 -32.89 -10.64
N ASP A 250 8.60 -32.64 -9.37
CA ASP A 250 7.63 -32.58 -8.27
C ASP A 250 6.72 -31.34 -8.42
N PHE A 251 5.46 -31.44 -7.97
CA PHE A 251 4.54 -30.30 -7.89
C PHE A 251 5.15 -29.09 -7.13
N PHE A 252 6.08 -29.29 -6.21
CA PHE A 252 6.73 -28.18 -5.53
C PHE A 252 7.57 -27.29 -6.46
N GLU A 253 7.95 -27.73 -7.66
CA GLU A 253 8.51 -26.83 -8.69
C GLU A 253 7.49 -25.78 -9.14
N PHE A 254 6.24 -26.21 -9.31
CA PHE A 254 5.13 -25.31 -9.60
C PHE A 254 4.86 -24.36 -8.42
N GLY A 255 4.90 -24.89 -7.19
CA GLY A 255 4.69 -24.10 -5.99
C GLY A 255 5.75 -23.02 -5.77
N ALA A 256 7.02 -23.42 -5.89
CA ALA A 256 8.18 -22.54 -5.93
C ALA A 256 8.00 -21.43 -6.97
N LEU A 257 7.74 -21.82 -8.23
CA LEU A 257 7.50 -20.89 -9.33
C LEU A 257 6.39 -19.87 -9.02
N HIS A 258 5.26 -20.29 -8.47
CA HIS A 258 4.14 -19.40 -8.14
C HIS A 258 4.48 -18.46 -6.98
N SER A 259 5.22 -18.94 -5.98
CA SER A 259 5.64 -18.14 -4.82
C SER A 259 6.48 -16.92 -5.23
N ARG A 260 7.38 -17.09 -6.22
CA ARG A 260 8.27 -16.06 -6.78
C ARG A 260 7.68 -15.27 -7.96
N THR A 261 6.45 -15.58 -8.39
CA THR A 261 5.79 -14.92 -9.54
C THR A 261 4.41 -14.39 -9.15
N VAL A 262 3.34 -15.16 -9.40
CA VAL A 262 1.95 -14.74 -9.25
C VAL A 262 1.62 -14.37 -7.79
N TYR A 263 2.15 -15.12 -6.82
CA TYR A 263 1.89 -14.84 -5.40
C TYR A 263 2.72 -13.66 -4.91
N LEU A 264 3.97 -13.54 -5.35
CA LEU A 264 4.76 -12.32 -5.17
C LEU A 264 4.01 -11.10 -5.71
N ASP A 265 3.41 -11.19 -6.89
CA ASP A 265 2.69 -10.07 -7.51
C ASP A 265 1.46 -9.63 -6.72
N ALA A 266 0.74 -10.58 -6.12
CA ALA A 266 -0.34 -10.27 -5.18
C ALA A 266 0.16 -9.49 -3.96
N LEU A 267 1.31 -9.89 -3.39
CA LEU A 267 1.94 -9.21 -2.25
C LEU A 267 2.51 -7.83 -2.63
N LEU A 268 3.10 -7.70 -3.82
CA LEU A 268 3.57 -6.41 -4.35
C LEU A 268 2.40 -5.47 -4.59
N LEU A 269 1.27 -5.95 -5.13
CA LEU A 269 0.06 -5.16 -5.28
C LEU A 269 -0.47 -4.68 -3.92
N GLY A 270 -0.46 -5.54 -2.91
CA GLY A 270 -0.77 -5.16 -1.53
C GLY A 270 0.16 -4.07 -1.00
N SER A 271 1.46 -4.15 -1.31
CA SER A 271 2.44 -3.13 -0.94
C SER A 271 2.16 -1.79 -1.63
N LEU A 272 1.82 -1.79 -2.93
CA LEU A 272 1.38 -0.59 -3.64
C LEU A 272 0.12 0.01 -3.00
N GLN A 273 -0.86 -0.82 -2.64
CA GLN A 273 -2.09 -0.36 -1.99
C GLN A 273 -1.81 0.32 -0.64
N ARG A 274 -0.92 -0.28 0.16
CA ARG A 274 -0.49 0.30 1.44
C ARG A 274 0.12 1.68 1.23
N ASP A 275 1.08 1.79 0.31
CA ASP A 275 1.81 3.04 0.07
C ASP A 275 0.87 4.16 -0.42
N HIS A 276 -0.14 3.83 -1.25
CA HIS A 276 -1.18 4.79 -1.66
C HIS A 276 -2.14 5.16 -0.52
N ILE A 277 -2.49 4.23 0.37
CA ILE A 277 -3.32 4.54 1.56
C ILE A 277 -2.55 5.44 2.53
N ASP A 278 -1.25 5.21 2.71
CA ASP A 278 -0.39 6.08 3.51
C ASP A 278 -0.38 7.51 2.92
N GLU A 279 -0.21 7.66 1.61
CA GLU A 279 -0.29 8.95 0.93
C GLU A 279 -1.65 9.66 1.10
N LEU A 280 -2.76 8.93 0.94
CA LEU A 280 -4.10 9.49 1.14
C LEU A 280 -4.33 9.94 2.59
N THR A 281 -3.75 9.22 3.57
CA THR A 281 -3.80 9.60 4.99
C THR A 281 -3.06 10.92 5.23
N ASP A 282 -1.88 11.08 4.61
CA ASP A 282 -1.10 12.32 4.70
C ASP A 282 -1.80 13.48 3.99
N GLU A 283 -2.37 13.26 2.80
CA GLU A 283 -3.18 14.26 2.08
C GLU A 283 -4.34 14.77 2.92
N LEU A 284 -5.04 13.84 3.57
CA LEU A 284 -6.16 14.14 4.45
C LEU A 284 -5.73 14.98 5.66
N SER A 285 -4.60 14.64 6.29
CA SER A 285 -4.06 15.38 7.45
C SER A 285 -3.67 16.83 7.10
N GLU A 286 -3.25 17.10 5.86
CA GLU A 286 -2.89 18.45 5.42
C GLU A 286 -4.08 19.35 5.06
N VAL A 287 -5.28 18.79 4.89
CA VAL A 287 -6.46 19.55 4.43
C VAL A 287 -6.76 20.73 5.36
N PHE A 288 -6.61 20.56 6.67
CA PHE A 288 -6.87 21.58 7.69
C PHE A 288 -5.88 22.75 7.70
N ASN A 289 -4.64 22.54 7.24
CA ASN A 289 -3.57 23.52 7.37
C ASN A 289 -3.59 24.59 6.27
N SER A 290 -4.60 24.62 5.40
CA SER A 290 -4.57 25.44 4.19
C SER A 290 -5.68 26.49 4.09
N SER A 291 -5.39 27.59 3.39
CA SER A 291 -6.34 28.62 2.99
C SER A 291 -7.24 28.23 1.81
N ARG A 292 -7.10 27.00 1.28
CA ARG A 292 -7.76 26.54 0.03
C ARG A 292 -8.45 25.18 0.21
N LEU A 293 -9.30 25.08 1.24
CA LEU A 293 -10.00 23.85 1.64
C LEU A 293 -10.71 23.16 0.46
N ALA A 294 -11.60 23.88 -0.25
CA ALA A 294 -12.38 23.32 -1.36
C ALA A 294 -11.51 22.69 -2.47
N ARG A 295 -10.41 23.36 -2.85
CA ARG A 295 -9.49 22.85 -3.87
C ARG A 295 -8.76 21.59 -3.42
N ARG A 296 -8.35 21.52 -2.15
CA ARG A 296 -7.66 20.35 -1.59
C ARG A 296 -8.61 19.16 -1.47
N VAL A 297 -9.84 19.37 -1.01
CA VAL A 297 -10.87 18.33 -0.94
C VAL A 297 -11.15 17.76 -2.34
N ALA A 298 -11.32 18.60 -3.36
CA ALA A 298 -11.53 18.13 -4.74
C ALA A 298 -10.33 17.34 -5.30
N MET A 299 -9.10 17.68 -4.90
CA MET A 299 -7.90 16.93 -5.27
C MET A 299 -7.86 15.56 -4.57
N LEU A 300 -8.16 15.53 -3.26
CA LEU A 300 -8.24 14.30 -2.47
C LEU A 300 -9.31 13.35 -3.04
N GLU A 301 -10.51 13.84 -3.34
CA GLU A 301 -11.59 13.04 -3.96
C GLU A 301 -11.16 12.44 -5.30
N ARG A 302 -10.45 13.21 -6.12
CA ARG A 302 -9.89 12.72 -7.39
C ARG A 302 -8.85 11.62 -7.16
N ASN A 303 -7.95 11.80 -6.20
CA ASN A 303 -6.92 10.81 -5.86
C ASN A 303 -7.55 9.51 -5.32
N ILE A 304 -8.57 9.62 -4.46
CA ILE A 304 -9.38 8.48 -3.99
C ILE A 304 -10.02 7.73 -5.18
N ALA A 305 -10.60 8.45 -6.14
CA ALA A 305 -11.21 7.84 -7.32
C ALA A 305 -10.18 7.11 -8.21
N VAL A 306 -9.01 7.70 -8.42
CA VAL A 306 -7.90 7.06 -9.15
C VAL A 306 -7.40 5.82 -8.42
N PHE A 307 -7.20 5.92 -7.10
CA PHE A 307 -6.79 4.80 -6.27
C PHE A 307 -7.80 3.64 -6.37
N ARG A 308 -9.10 3.95 -6.21
CA ARG A 308 -10.16 2.94 -6.24
C ARG A 308 -10.28 2.25 -7.59
N SER A 309 -10.19 3.01 -8.68
CA SER A 309 -10.32 2.47 -10.03
C SER A 309 -9.14 1.58 -10.44
N THR A 310 -7.94 1.85 -9.90
CA THR A 310 -6.67 1.23 -10.30
C THR A 310 -6.23 0.11 -9.36
N TYR A 311 -6.34 0.31 -8.05
CA TYR A 311 -5.75 -0.57 -7.04
C TYR A 311 -6.76 -1.24 -6.11
N TRP A 312 -7.99 -0.72 -5.96
CA TRP A 312 -8.93 -1.12 -4.89
C TRP A 312 -10.29 -1.66 -5.38
N ARG A 313 -10.28 -2.68 -6.25
CA ARG A 313 -11.49 -3.42 -6.66
C ARG A 313 -11.64 -4.74 -5.91
N GLN A 314 -12.87 -5.21 -5.75
CA GLN A 314 -13.15 -6.56 -5.25
C GLN A 314 -12.71 -7.59 -6.32
N HIS A 315 -11.98 -8.63 -5.90
CA HIS A 315 -11.42 -9.69 -6.76
C HIS A 315 -10.38 -9.20 -7.80
N LEU A 316 -9.22 -8.76 -7.32
CA LEU A 316 -8.12 -8.27 -8.18
C LEU A 316 -7.39 -9.38 -8.93
N THR A 317 -7.59 -10.63 -8.52
CA THR A 317 -6.99 -11.80 -9.17
C THR A 317 -8.09 -12.79 -9.56
N ALA A 318 -7.95 -13.42 -10.73
CA ALA A 318 -8.86 -14.48 -11.19
C ALA A 318 -8.62 -15.84 -10.49
N HIS A 319 -7.56 -15.94 -9.67
CA HIS A 319 -7.12 -17.19 -9.05
C HIS A 319 -7.22 -17.12 -7.52
N GLY A 320 -7.94 -18.07 -6.91
CA GLY A 320 -8.31 -18.06 -5.49
C GLY A 320 -7.14 -17.78 -4.54
N ALA A 321 -6.08 -18.59 -4.58
CA ALA A 321 -4.96 -18.47 -3.64
C ALA A 321 -4.22 -17.11 -3.72
N ALA A 322 -4.10 -16.52 -4.92
CA ALA A 322 -3.48 -15.19 -5.05
C ALA A 322 -4.35 -14.09 -4.43
N ASN A 323 -5.68 -14.20 -4.57
CA ASN A 323 -6.63 -13.31 -3.93
C ASN A 323 -6.57 -13.47 -2.40
N ASP A 324 -6.50 -14.69 -1.90
CA ASP A 324 -6.46 -14.99 -0.46
C ASP A 324 -5.20 -14.43 0.18
N LEU A 325 -4.05 -14.53 -0.49
CA LEU A 325 -2.79 -13.91 -0.05
C LEU A 325 -2.87 -12.39 -0.02
N LEU A 326 -3.48 -11.76 -1.03
CA LEU A 326 -3.70 -10.33 -1.05
C LEU A 326 -4.64 -9.90 0.10
N LEU A 327 -5.73 -10.63 0.34
CA LEU A 327 -6.64 -10.36 1.46
C LEU A 327 -5.92 -10.50 2.81
N ALA A 328 -5.11 -11.54 2.98
CA ALA A 328 -4.28 -11.73 4.17
C ALA A 328 -3.32 -10.54 4.37
N PHE A 329 -2.66 -10.07 3.31
CA PHE A 329 -1.83 -8.87 3.35
C PHE A 329 -2.63 -7.63 3.76
N GLN A 330 -3.78 -7.40 3.11
CA GLN A 330 -4.66 -6.26 3.39
C GLN A 330 -5.12 -6.24 4.85
N ASN A 331 -5.51 -7.39 5.40
CA ASN A 331 -5.94 -7.54 6.78
C ASN A 331 -4.78 -7.25 7.75
N GLN A 332 -3.60 -7.79 7.47
CA GLN A 332 -2.42 -7.60 8.31
C GLN A 332 -1.97 -6.14 8.40
N HIS A 333 -2.21 -5.37 7.34
CA HIS A 333 -1.94 -3.93 7.28
C HIS A 333 -3.16 -3.05 7.59
N ARG A 334 -4.30 -3.65 7.96
CA ARG A 334 -5.59 -2.98 8.23
C ARG A 334 -6.03 -2.06 7.08
N LEU A 335 -5.67 -2.39 5.85
CA LEU A 335 -5.91 -1.52 4.69
C LEU A 335 -7.40 -1.22 4.48
N PRO A 336 -8.34 -2.19 4.59
CA PRO A 336 -9.77 -1.90 4.44
C PRO A 336 -10.31 -0.95 5.50
N THR A 337 -9.93 -1.15 6.76
CA THR A 337 -10.34 -0.27 7.86
C THR A 337 -9.82 1.16 7.64
N ARG A 338 -8.52 1.31 7.37
CA ARG A 338 -7.90 2.62 7.12
C ARG A 338 -8.52 3.33 5.92
N PHE A 339 -8.78 2.61 4.83
CA PHE A 339 -9.39 3.20 3.66
C PHE A 339 -10.84 3.65 3.93
N ASN A 340 -11.61 2.89 4.70
CA ASN A 340 -12.96 3.29 5.11
C ASN A 340 -12.95 4.54 6.00
N GLU A 341 -11.98 4.67 6.91
CA GLU A 341 -11.78 5.87 7.73
C GLU A 341 -11.51 7.09 6.83
N ILE A 342 -10.60 6.97 5.86
CA ILE A 342 -10.30 8.03 4.87
C ILE A 342 -11.56 8.45 4.10
N LEU A 343 -12.37 7.48 3.65
CA LEU A 343 -13.60 7.76 2.92
C LEU A 343 -14.63 8.51 3.78
N ALA A 344 -14.78 8.11 5.05
CA ALA A 344 -15.71 8.74 5.98
C ALA A 344 -15.31 10.21 6.23
N GLU A 345 -14.03 10.44 6.50
CA GLU A 345 -13.52 11.77 6.82
C GLU A 345 -13.47 12.70 5.57
N ALA A 346 -13.12 12.18 4.39
CA ALA A 346 -13.25 12.92 3.14
C ALA A 346 -14.70 13.37 2.88
N ALA A 347 -15.69 12.53 3.20
CA ALA A 347 -17.10 12.88 3.07
C ALA A 347 -17.53 13.96 4.06
N ASP A 348 -17.00 13.95 5.30
CA ASP A 348 -17.21 15.03 6.27
C ASP A 348 -16.67 16.36 5.76
N TYR A 349 -15.48 16.38 5.16
CA TYR A 349 -14.91 17.60 4.61
C TYR A 349 -15.67 18.13 3.40
N SER A 350 -16.14 17.23 2.52
CA SER A 350 -16.97 17.61 1.38
C SER A 350 -18.27 18.30 1.84
N ARG A 351 -18.92 17.77 2.90
CA ARG A 351 -20.08 18.42 3.54
C ARG A 351 -19.75 19.79 4.15
N LEU A 352 -18.58 19.91 4.79
CA LEU A 352 -18.14 21.19 5.38
C LEU A 352 -17.94 22.26 4.29
N VAL A 353 -17.28 21.91 3.19
CA VAL A 353 -17.07 22.80 2.04
C VAL A 353 -18.40 23.25 1.44
N GLN A 354 -19.32 22.31 1.18
CA GLN A 354 -20.66 22.63 0.65
C GLN A 354 -21.44 23.57 1.58
N THR A 355 -21.32 23.36 2.91
CA THR A 355 -21.96 24.23 3.90
C THR A 355 -21.36 25.64 3.87
N GLN A 356 -20.04 25.78 3.78
CA GLN A 356 -19.36 27.07 3.67
C GLN A 356 -19.73 27.81 2.39
N GLU A 357 -19.73 27.13 1.24
CA GLU A 357 -20.12 27.72 -0.05
C GLU A 357 -21.58 28.18 -0.04
N SER A 358 -22.50 27.37 0.51
CA SER A 358 -23.91 27.74 0.64
C SER A 358 -24.11 28.96 1.55
N GLN A 359 -23.34 29.06 2.65
CA GLN A 359 -23.35 30.24 3.52
C GLN A 359 -22.81 31.49 2.81
N GLN A 360 -21.77 31.36 1.98
CA GLN A 360 -21.23 32.46 1.19
C GLN A 360 -22.20 32.95 0.12
N ILE A 361 -22.82 32.04 -0.63
CA ILE A 361 -23.85 32.37 -1.63
C ILE A 361 -25.03 33.07 -0.96
N SER A 362 -25.52 32.51 0.16
CA SER A 362 -26.61 33.12 0.93
C SER A 362 -26.23 34.50 1.48
N GLY A 363 -24.99 34.67 1.94
CA GLY A 363 -24.45 35.96 2.39
C GLY A 363 -24.36 36.99 1.26
N ALA A 364 -23.84 36.60 0.10
CA ALA A 364 -23.75 37.46 -1.08
C ALA A 364 -25.13 37.89 -1.60
N LEU A 365 -26.09 36.96 -1.67
CA LEU A 365 -27.50 37.26 -1.96
C LEU A 365 -28.10 38.20 -0.91
N GLY A 366 -27.78 38.00 0.38
CA GLY A 366 -28.19 38.89 1.47
C GLY A 366 -27.65 40.31 1.29
N VAL A 367 -26.38 40.48 0.92
CA VAL A 367 -25.79 41.80 0.63
C VAL A 367 -26.44 42.44 -0.59
N LEU A 368 -26.62 41.68 -1.68
CA LEU A 368 -27.29 42.17 -2.87
C LEU A 368 -28.71 42.64 -2.55
N THR A 369 -29.39 41.97 -1.63
CA THR A 369 -30.72 42.34 -1.15
C THR A 369 -30.69 43.61 -0.29
N ILE A 370 -29.76 43.70 0.68
CA ILE A 370 -29.59 44.85 1.58
C ILE A 370 -29.19 46.12 0.83
N LEU A 371 -28.35 46.00 -0.20
CA LEU A 371 -27.93 47.14 -1.04
C LEU A 371 -28.94 47.44 -2.14
N GLY A 372 -29.43 46.40 -2.81
CA GLY A 372 -30.24 46.51 -4.02
C GLY A 372 -31.67 46.96 -3.76
N LEU A 373 -32.32 46.49 -2.68
CA LEU A 373 -33.71 46.87 -2.40
C LEU A 373 -33.87 48.36 -2.05
N PRO A 374 -33.10 48.95 -1.11
CA PRO A 374 -33.22 50.37 -0.80
C PRO A 374 -32.83 51.27 -1.98
N LEU A 375 -31.86 50.86 -2.78
CA LEU A 375 -31.44 51.62 -3.96
C LEU A 375 -32.48 51.55 -5.09
N GLY A 376 -32.97 50.34 -5.39
CA GLY A 376 -34.00 50.13 -6.40
C GLY A 376 -35.30 50.85 -6.06
N THR A 377 -35.75 50.77 -4.80
CA THR A 377 -36.95 51.50 -4.35
C THR A 377 -36.78 53.01 -4.42
N ALA A 378 -35.64 53.56 -3.99
CA ALA A 378 -35.36 54.99 -4.11
C ALA A 378 -35.37 55.47 -5.56
N LEU A 379 -34.77 54.71 -6.48
CA LEU A 379 -34.76 55.02 -7.92
C LEU A 379 -36.15 54.92 -8.56
N SER A 380 -36.95 53.90 -8.22
CA SER A 380 -38.33 53.79 -8.70
C SER A 380 -39.23 54.93 -8.21
N ILE A 381 -39.06 55.36 -6.96
CA ILE A 381 -39.77 56.52 -6.40
C ILE A 381 -39.35 57.80 -7.15
N LEU A 382 -38.06 57.95 -7.46
CA LEU A 382 -37.54 59.09 -8.23
C LEU A 382 -38.18 59.18 -9.64
N GLN A 383 -38.30 58.05 -10.34
CA GLN A 383 -38.94 57.98 -11.66
C GLN A 383 -40.40 58.44 -11.65
N VAL A 384 -41.13 58.24 -10.55
CA VAL A 384 -42.53 58.69 -10.39
C VAL A 384 -42.62 60.18 -10.04
N LEU A 385 -41.67 60.69 -9.24
CA LEU A 385 -41.64 62.09 -8.77
C LEU A 385 -41.05 63.06 -9.80
N GLY A 386 -40.30 62.56 -10.79
CA GLY A 386 -39.70 63.34 -11.87
C GLY A 386 -38.28 63.82 -11.57
N ASP A 387 -37.44 63.73 -12.59
CA ASP A 387 -35.97 63.79 -12.49
C ASP A 387 -35.40 65.22 -12.59
N ASN A 388 -36.27 66.22 -12.67
CA ASN A 388 -35.90 67.59 -13.05
C ASN A 388 -35.23 68.42 -11.96
N SER A 389 -35.00 67.85 -10.77
CA SER A 389 -34.41 68.55 -9.63
C SER A 389 -33.28 67.75 -8.99
N LEU A 390 -32.08 68.33 -9.01
CA LEU A 390 -30.87 67.76 -8.40
C LEU A 390 -31.04 67.50 -6.90
N ALA A 391 -31.92 68.27 -6.24
CA ALA A 391 -32.27 68.08 -4.83
C ALA A 391 -33.04 66.77 -4.58
N HIS A 392 -33.94 66.36 -5.49
CA HIS A 392 -34.70 65.11 -5.36
C HIS A 392 -33.81 63.88 -5.52
N LEU A 393 -32.80 63.99 -6.38
CA LEU A 393 -31.82 62.93 -6.61
C LEU A 393 -30.92 62.75 -5.37
N LEU A 394 -30.47 63.87 -4.77
CA LEU A 394 -29.68 63.84 -3.53
C LEU A 394 -30.48 63.30 -2.33
N THR A 395 -31.76 63.67 -2.19
CA THR A 395 -32.60 63.16 -1.09
C THR A 395 -32.92 61.68 -1.25
N ALA A 396 -33.23 61.20 -2.46
CA ALA A 396 -33.42 59.77 -2.73
C ALA A 396 -32.17 58.95 -2.43
N LEU A 397 -30.99 59.45 -2.85
CA LEU A 397 -29.72 58.80 -2.57
C LEU A 397 -29.40 58.78 -1.07
N GLY A 398 -29.61 59.90 -0.36
CA GLY A 398 -29.42 60.00 1.08
C GLY A 398 -30.33 59.06 1.87
N LEU A 399 -31.61 58.97 1.51
CA LEU A 399 -32.57 58.03 2.10
C LEU A 399 -32.17 56.58 1.84
N SER A 400 -31.68 56.27 0.64
CA SER A 400 -31.19 54.92 0.31
C SER A 400 -29.98 54.52 1.16
N ILE A 401 -29.01 55.42 1.33
CA ILE A 401 -27.84 55.20 2.19
C ILE A 401 -28.27 55.02 3.65
N ALA A 402 -29.18 55.87 4.16
CA ALA A 402 -29.67 55.78 5.53
C ALA A 402 -30.45 54.47 5.77
N ALA A 403 -31.29 54.06 4.84
CA ALA A 403 -32.04 52.80 4.90
C ALA A 403 -31.10 51.58 4.85
N THR A 404 -30.08 51.62 4.00
CA THR A 404 -29.04 50.60 3.92
C THR A 404 -28.25 50.52 5.24
N ALA A 405 -27.83 51.66 5.78
CA ALA A 405 -27.11 51.72 7.06
C ALA A 405 -27.97 51.17 8.21
N ALA A 406 -29.25 51.53 8.26
CA ALA A 406 -30.20 51.00 9.23
C ALA A 406 -30.36 49.47 9.08
N ALA A 407 -30.50 48.96 7.86
CA ALA A 407 -30.61 47.53 7.58
C ALA A 407 -29.36 46.75 8.06
N LEU A 408 -28.16 47.31 7.90
CA LEU A 408 -26.91 46.70 8.38
C LEU A 408 -26.82 46.63 9.93
N THR A 409 -27.53 47.48 10.66
CA THR A 409 -27.59 47.41 12.15
C THR A 409 -28.49 46.29 12.67
N THR A 410 -29.40 45.77 11.83
CA THR A 410 -30.32 44.69 12.22
C THR A 410 -29.59 43.36 12.46
N ARG A 411 -30.26 42.42 13.14
CA ARG A 411 -29.72 41.06 13.38
C ARG A 411 -29.41 40.34 12.06
N TYR A 412 -30.24 40.54 11.05
CA TYR A 412 -30.05 39.98 9.71
C TYR A 412 -28.84 40.62 8.99
N GLY A 413 -28.72 41.95 9.01
CA GLY A 413 -27.58 42.66 8.43
C GLY A 413 -26.24 42.28 9.07
N ARG A 414 -26.21 42.10 10.40
CA ARG A 414 -25.03 41.61 11.12
C ARG A 414 -24.65 40.17 10.76
N LEU A 415 -25.64 39.28 10.58
CA LEU A 415 -25.39 37.90 10.13
C LEU A 415 -24.78 37.86 8.73
N VAL A 416 -25.32 38.67 7.80
CA VAL A 416 -24.81 38.80 6.43
C VAL A 416 -23.39 39.39 6.39
N LEU A 417 -23.08 40.38 7.23
CA LEU A 417 -21.72 40.92 7.37
C LEU A 417 -20.74 39.90 7.97
N SER A 418 -21.21 39.09 8.93
CA SER A 418 -20.38 38.06 9.56
C SER A 418 -20.06 36.89 8.62
N SER A 419 -20.99 36.51 7.73
CA SER A 419 -20.76 35.46 6.73
C SER A 419 -19.76 35.89 5.65
N LEU A 420 -19.62 37.19 5.38
CA LEU A 420 -18.57 37.74 4.51
C LEU A 420 -17.20 37.88 5.20
N ARG A 421 -17.17 38.29 6.48
CA ARG A 421 -15.92 38.40 7.25
C ARG A 421 -15.25 37.05 7.49
N GLY A 422 -16.02 35.98 7.67
CA GLY A 422 -15.47 34.62 7.74
C GLY A 422 -14.71 34.17 6.49
N GLY A 423 -14.85 34.90 5.37
CA GLY A 423 -14.09 34.67 4.13
C GLY A 423 -12.85 35.58 3.95
N ASN A 424 -12.72 36.68 4.71
CA ASN A 424 -11.72 37.73 4.45
C ASN A 424 -10.46 37.67 5.34
N ASP A 425 -10.38 36.75 6.31
CA ASP A 425 -9.17 36.59 7.16
C ASP A 425 -8.03 35.80 6.47
N LYS A 426 -8.06 35.64 5.14
CA LYS A 426 -7.03 34.94 4.37
C LYS A 426 -6.79 35.60 3.01
N THR A 427 -5.97 36.65 3.00
CA THR A 427 -5.15 37.05 1.83
C THR A 427 -3.71 36.68 2.09
#